data_AF-A0A804U5Q6-F1
#
_entry.id   AF-A0A804U5Q6-F1
#
_cell.length_a   1.000
_cell.length_b   1.000
_cell.length_c   1.000
_cell.angle_alpha   90.00
_cell.angle_beta   90.00
_cell.angle_gamma   90.00
#
_symmetry.space_group_name_H-M   'P 1'
#
loop_
_entity.id
_entity.type
_entity.pdbx_description
1 polymer ?
#
loop_
_entity_poly.entity_id
_entity_poly.type
_entity_poly.pdbx_seq_one_letter_code
_entity_poly.pdbx_strand_id
1 'polypeptide(L)' 'MPHGISGTFHFMIVFQAEHNILMHPFNMLGFAGNLFFILLSGVTFFWKRLLCFPLKELWA' A
#
# COMPACT_ATOMS: atom_id res chain seq x y z
N MET A 1 4.23 -13.15 19.85
CA MET A 1 4.63 -12.23 18.76
C MET A 1 6.09 -11.82 18.99
N PRO A 2 6.94 -11.82 17.97
CA PRO A 2 8.35 -11.40 18.10
C PRO A 2 8.46 -9.89 18.32
N HIS A 3 9.26 -9.44 19.29
CA HIS A 3 9.35 -8.03 19.72
C HIS A 3 10.53 -7.28 19.06
N GLY A 4 10.83 -7.55 17.80
CA GLY A 4 11.91 -6.89 17.07
C GLY A 4 11.78 -7.06 15.56
N ILE A 5 12.34 -6.10 14.81
CA ILE A 5 12.24 -6.03 13.35
C ILE A 5 12.69 -7.34 12.69
N SER A 6 13.87 -7.86 13.08
CA SER A 6 14.40 -9.15 12.60
C SER A 6 13.51 -10.33 13.01
N GLY A 7 12.94 -10.31 14.21
CA GLY A 7 12.04 -11.36 14.68
C GLY A 7 10.73 -11.41 13.90
N THR A 8 10.20 -10.24 13.50
CA THR A 8 9.00 -10.15 12.65
C THR A 8 9.28 -10.68 11.25
N PHE A 9 10.42 -10.35 10.63
CA PHE A 9 10.81 -10.90 9.33
C PHE A 9 11.00 -12.42 9.38
N HIS A 10 11.68 -12.93 10.41
CA HIS A 10 11.88 -14.38 10.58
C HIS A 10 10.55 -15.12 10.75
N PHE A 11 9.63 -14.58 11.54
CA PHE A 11 8.28 -15.13 11.69
C PHE A 11 7.51 -15.12 10.36
N MET A 12 7.55 -14.01 9.61
CA MET A 12 6.87 -13.94 8.31
C MET A 12 7.39 -14.95 7.30
N ILE A 13 8.71 -15.22 7.28
CA ILE A 13 9.32 -16.22 6.37
C ILE A 13 8.93 -17.64 6.76
N VAL A 14 9.03 -18.00 8.04
CA VAL A 14 8.64 -19.34 8.53
C VAL A 14 7.14 -19.57 8.35
N PHE A 15 6.32 -18.56 8.66
CA PHE A 15 4.88 -18.64 8.50
C PHE A 15 4.47 -18.75 7.03
N GLN A 16 5.18 -18.07 6.12
CA GLN A 16 4.99 -18.24 4.69
C GLN A 16 5.39 -19.65 4.23
N ALA A 17 6.48 -20.22 4.74
CA ALA A 17 6.92 -21.57 4.37
C ALA A 17 5.97 -22.67 4.86
N GLU A 18 5.40 -22.52 6.07
CA GLU A 18 4.53 -23.52 6.67
C GLU A 18 3.05 -23.38 6.27
N HIS A 19 2.56 -22.14 6.07
CA HIS A 19 1.13 -21.87 5.86
C HIS A 19 0.80 -21.26 4.50
N ASN A 20 1.82 -20.98 3.68
CA ASN A 20 1.69 -20.40 2.34
C ASN A 20 0.73 -19.18 2.28
N ILE A 21 0.85 -18.26 3.24
CA ILE A 21 -0.12 -17.18 3.42
C ILE A 21 -0.24 -16.25 2.20
N LEU A 22 0.79 -16.11 1.37
CA LEU A 22 0.72 -15.36 0.10
C LEU A 22 -0.34 -15.89 -0.87
N MET A 23 -0.63 -17.19 -0.84
CA MET A 23 -1.65 -17.81 -1.70
C MET A 23 -3.04 -17.80 -1.06
N HIS A 24 -3.17 -17.31 0.17
CA HIS A 24 -4.45 -17.25 0.85
C HIS A 24 -5.31 -16.11 0.28
N PRO A 25 -6.60 -16.36 -0.04
CA PRO A 25 -7.46 -15.38 -0.70
C PRO A 25 -7.61 -14.07 0.10
N PHE A 26 -7.62 -14.14 1.43
CA PHE A 26 -7.63 -12.92 2.26
C PHE A 26 -6.34 -12.11 2.18
N ASN A 27 -5.19 -12.76 1.99
CA ASN A 27 -3.91 -12.06 1.80
C ASN A 27 -3.88 -11.37 0.42
N MET A 28 -4.34 -12.05 -0.61
CA MET A 28 -4.47 -11.46 -1.96
C MET A 28 -5.43 -10.27 -2.00
N LEU A 29 -6.57 -10.35 -1.29
CA LEU A 29 -7.49 -9.22 -1.15
C LEU A 29 -6.85 -8.04 -0.39
N GLY A 30 -6.13 -8.32 0.70
CA GLY A 30 -5.39 -7.30 1.45
C GLY A 30 -4.32 -6.60 0.61
N PHE A 31 -3.56 -7.35 -0.19
CA PHE A 31 -2.55 -6.81 -1.10
C PHE A 31 -3.18 -5.97 -2.21
N ALA A 32 -4.25 -6.46 -2.84
CA ALA A 32 -4.99 -5.71 -3.86
C ALA A 32 -5.57 -4.40 -3.31
N GLY A 33 -6.13 -4.44 -2.09
CA GLY A 33 -6.63 -3.25 -1.41
C GLY A 33 -5.53 -2.21 -1.11
N ASN A 34 -4.37 -2.67 -0.62
CA ASN A 34 -3.22 -1.80 -0.38
C ASN A 34 -2.71 -1.15 -1.67
N LEU A 35 -2.59 -1.93 -2.76
CA LEU A 35 -2.17 -1.43 -4.06
C LEU A 35 -3.16 -0.38 -4.61
N PHE A 36 -4.47 -0.67 -4.52
CA PHE A 36 -5.52 0.24 -4.95
C PHE A 36 -5.50 1.56 -4.17
N PHE A 37 -5.32 1.49 -2.85
CA PHE A 37 -5.24 2.67 -2.01
C PHE A 37 -4.04 3.57 -2.36
N ILE A 38 -2.85 2.98 -2.55
CA ILE A 38 -1.66 3.71 -2.97
C ILE A 38 -1.89 4.37 -4.34
N LEU A 39 -2.45 3.63 -5.30
CA LEU A 39 -2.75 4.15 -6.63
C LEU A 39 -3.74 5.32 -6.57
N LEU A 40 -4.83 5.19 -5.81
CA LEU A 40 -5.80 6.26 -5.63
C LEU A 40 -5.20 7.49 -4.94
N SER A 41 -4.32 7.30 -3.94
CA SER A 41 -3.63 8.42 -3.30
C SER A 41 -2.73 9.18 -4.29
N GLY A 42 -2.04 8.46 -5.19
CA GLY A 42 -1.24 9.06 -6.25
C GLY A 42 -2.09 9.80 -7.28
N VAL A 43 -3.20 9.20 -7.72
CA VAL A 43 -4.15 9.80 -8.66
C VAL A 43 -4.76 11.08 -8.06
N THR A 44 -5.24 11.04 -6.82
CA THR A 44 -5.82 12.22 -6.16
C THR A 44 -4.79 13.34 -5.94
N PHE A 45 -3.54 13.01 -5.61
CA PHE A 45 -2.46 13.99 -5.53
C PHE A 45 -2.14 14.60 -6.90
N PHE A 46 -2.09 13.78 -7.94
CA PHE A 46 -1.88 14.20 -9.32
C PHE A 46 -2.99 15.13 -9.83
N TRP A 47 -4.26 14.79 -9.58
CA TRP A 47 -5.41 15.65 -9.90
C TRP A 47 -5.39 16.97 -9.15
N LYS A 48 -5.05 16.96 -7.84
CA LYS A 48 -4.87 18.21 -7.08
C LYS A 48 -3.76 19.07 -7.66
N ARG A 49 -2.66 18.46 -8.12
CA ARG A 49 -1.58 19.19 -8.80
C ARG A 49 -2.04 19.76 -10.15
N LEU A 50 -2.75 18.98 -10.96
CA LEU A 50 -3.23 19.44 -12.27
C LEU A 50 -4.34 20.47 -12.22
N LEU A 51 -5.25 20.38 -11.25
CA LEU A 51 -6.37 21.32 -11.13
C LEU A 51 -5.95 22.58 -10.37
N CYS A 52 -5.21 22.47 -9.27
CA CYS A 52 -4.82 23.65 -8.48
C CYS A 52 -3.65 24.44 -9.07
N PHE A 53 -2.83 23.88 -9.97
CA PHE A 53 -1.74 24.62 -10.60
C PHE A 53 -2.23 25.72 -11.58
N PRO A 54 -3.10 25.43 -12.57
CA PRO A 54 -3.61 26.46 -13.47
C PRO A 54 -4.66 27.37 -12.80
N LEU A 55 -5.42 26.89 -11.82
CA LEU A 55 -6.41 27.71 -11.10
C LEU A 55 -5.78 28.79 -10.20
N LYS A 56 -4.57 28.55 -9.69
CA LYS A 56 -3.83 29.56 -8.91
C LYS A 56 -3.26 30.69 -9.77
N GLU A 57 -2.84 30.38 -10.99
CA GLU A 57 -2.38 31.37 -11.98
C GLU A 57 -3.55 32.16 -12.59
N LEU A 58 -4.77 31.61 -12.60
CA LEU A 58 -5.96 32.28 -13.13
C LEU A 58 -6.60 33.30 -12.16
N TRP A 59 -6.24 33.22 -10.87
CA TRP A 59 -6.72 34.11 -9.81
C TRP A 59 -5.61 35.02 -9.24
N ALA A 60 -4.43 35.04 -9.88
CA ALA A 60 -3.36 36.01 -9.67
C ALA A 60 -3.42 37.09 -10.75
#